data_AF-A0A2E9W3D3-F1
#
_entry.id   AF-A0A2E9W3D3-F1
#
_cell.length_a   1.000
_cell.length_b   1.000
_cell.length_c   1.000
_cell.angle_alpha   90.00
_cell.angle_beta   90.00
_cell.angle_gamma   90.00
#
_symmetry.space_group_name_H-M   'P 1'
#
loop_
_entity.id
_entity.type
_entity.pdbx_description
1 polymer ?
#
loop_
_entity_poly.entity_id
_entity_poly.type
_entity_poly.pdbx_seq_one_letter_code
_entity_poly.pdbx_strand_id
1 'polypeptide(L)'
;MTVLDPTAEGRPAERELTPRAETLAGLTVGLLDISKPRGNVFLDRLEEHLVKIGAGVERYAKPTFAKPAPVDLRHEIATTCDAVIEALAD
;
A
#
# COMPACT_ATOMS: atom_id res chain seq x y z
N MET A 1 -6.61 28.48 31.41
CA MET A 1 -5.90 28.66 30.14
C MET A 1 -5.13 27.37 29.89
N THR A 2 -5.59 26.58 28.93
CA THR A 2 -4.96 25.28 28.62
C THR A 2 -3.99 25.51 27.47
N VAL A 3 -2.71 25.20 27.68
CA VAL A 3 -1.70 25.19 26.62
C VAL A 3 -1.65 23.76 26.07
N LEU A 4 -1.94 23.59 24.79
CA LEU A 4 -1.79 22.33 24.07
C LEU A 4 -0.43 22.35 23.37
N ASP A 5 0.40 21.35 23.62
CA ASP A 5 1.68 21.18 22.95
C ASP A 5 1.47 20.44 21.60
N PRO A 6 1.67 21.09 20.45
CA PRO A 6 1.50 20.44 19.13
C PRO A 6 2.60 19.42 18.81
N THR A 7 3.65 19.34 19.62
CA THR A 7 4.77 18.39 19.49
C THR A 7 4.67 17.20 20.45
N ALA A 8 3.63 17.15 21.30
CA ALA A 8 3.28 15.97 22.07
C ALA A 8 2.67 14.87 21.16
N GLU A 9 3.38 14.50 20.09
CA GLU A 9 3.08 13.29 19.34
C GLU A 9 3.38 12.11 20.26
N GLY A 10 2.36 11.31 20.56
CA GLY A 10 2.54 10.07 21.30
C GLY A 10 3.58 9.20 20.60
N ARG A 11 4.44 8.53 21.37
CA ARG A 11 5.40 7.57 20.81
C ARG A 11 4.64 6.61 19.88
N PRO A 12 5.05 6.48 18.60
CA PRO A 12 4.43 5.52 17.71
C PRO A 12 4.45 4.15 18.36
N ALA A 13 3.34 3.42 18.31
CA ALA A 13 3.34 2.02 18.73
C ALA A 13 4.41 1.28 17.91
N GLU A 14 5.27 0.54 18.60
CA GLU A 14 6.26 -0.31 17.95
C GLU A 14 5.51 -1.44 17.24
N ARG A 15 5.68 -1.54 15.92
CA ARG A 15 4.99 -2.54 15.08
C ARG A 15 6.05 -3.51 14.57
N GLU A 16 5.84 -4.80 14.80
CA GLU A 16 6.69 -5.82 14.20
C GLU A 16 6.52 -5.80 12.67
N LEU A 17 7.66 -5.88 11.96
CA LEU A 17 7.65 -5.97 10.52
C LEU A 17 7.17 -7.36 10.10
N THR A 18 6.36 -7.41 9.04
CA THR A 18 5.98 -8.67 8.41
C THR A 18 7.23 -9.39 7.90
N PRO A 19 7.35 -10.72 8.04
CA PRO A 19 8.44 -11.48 7.45
C PRO A 19 8.56 -11.20 5.95
N ARG A 20 9.79 -10.98 5.47
CA ARG A 20 10.03 -10.71 4.06
C ARG A 20 9.99 -12.01 3.28
N ALA A 21 9.11 -12.09 2.28
CA ALA A 21 9.10 -13.20 1.34
C ALA A 21 10.43 -13.27 0.55
N GLU A 22 10.97 -14.48 0.39
CA GLU A 22 12.20 -14.70 -0.38
C GLU A 22 12.02 -14.46 -1.88
N THR A 23 10.78 -14.65 -2.37
CA THR A 23 10.38 -14.44 -3.76
C THR A 23 8.94 -13.93 -3.83
N LEU A 24 8.60 -13.25 -4.92
CA LEU A 24 7.23 -12.86 -5.26
C LEU A 24 6.55 -13.84 -6.23
N ALA A 25 7.30 -14.78 -6.81
CA ALA A 25 6.76 -15.77 -7.73
C ALA A 25 5.74 -16.65 -7.00
N GLY A 26 4.54 -16.81 -7.59
CA GLY A 26 3.43 -17.57 -7.00
C GLY A 26 2.64 -16.85 -5.91
N LEU A 27 3.05 -15.64 -5.52
CA LEU A 27 2.32 -14.79 -4.56
C LEU A 27 1.38 -13.83 -5.28
N THR A 28 0.32 -13.40 -4.59
CA THR A 28 -0.56 -12.31 -5.02
C THR A 28 -0.06 -10.98 -4.46
N VAL A 29 0.28 -10.05 -5.35
CA VAL A 29 0.72 -8.69 -4.99
C VAL A 29 -0.38 -7.69 -5.30
N GLY A 30 -0.86 -6.99 -4.28
CA GLY A 30 -1.77 -5.87 -4.43
C GLY A 30 -1.03 -4.61 -4.88
N LEU A 31 -1.50 -3.94 -5.93
CA LEU A 31 -1.02 -2.63 -6.35
C LEU A 31 -2.05 -1.57 -5.97
N LEU A 32 -1.70 -0.71 -5.02
CA LEU A 32 -2.58 0.34 -4.51
C LEU A 32 -2.28 1.68 -5.18
N ASP A 33 -3.17 2.11 -6.06
CA ASP A 33 -3.20 3.48 -6.59
C ASP A 33 -3.71 4.43 -5.51
N ILE A 34 -2.92 5.46 -5.21
CA ILE A 34 -3.30 6.51 -4.25
C ILE A 34 -4.08 7.65 -4.91
N SER A 35 -4.47 7.53 -6.18
CA SER A 35 -5.25 8.50 -6.96
C SER A 35 -4.50 9.80 -7.28
N LYS A 36 -3.16 9.77 -7.34
CA LYS A 36 -2.37 10.89 -7.87
C LYS A 36 -2.29 10.81 -9.40
N PRO A 37 -2.22 11.96 -10.11
CA PRO A 37 -2.07 11.96 -11.55
C PRO A 37 -0.88 11.11 -12.00
N ARG A 38 -1.12 10.25 -13.00
CA ARG A 38 -0.11 9.35 -13.59
C ARG A 38 0.39 8.23 -12.67
N GLY A 39 -0.25 8.01 -11.52
CA GLY A 39 0.02 6.82 -10.67
C GLY A 39 -0.18 5.52 -11.46
N ASN A 40 -1.24 5.47 -12.28
CA ASN A 40 -1.52 4.37 -13.18
C ASN A 40 -0.34 4.01 -14.11
N VAL A 41 0.34 5.00 -14.72
CA VAL A 41 1.46 4.74 -15.64
C VAL A 41 2.59 3.99 -14.95
N PHE A 42 2.90 4.36 -13.70
CA PHE A 42 3.90 3.66 -12.92
C PHE A 42 3.44 2.24 -12.56
N LEU A 43 2.20 2.10 -12.09
CA LEU A 43 1.64 0.81 -11.68
C LEU A 43 1.49 -0.17 -12.86
N ASP A 44 1.18 0.32 -14.07
CA ASP A 44 1.11 -0.51 -15.28
C ASP A 44 2.46 -1.13 -15.59
N ARG A 45 3.55 -0.34 -15.50
CA ARG A 45 4.91 -0.85 -15.70
C ARG A 45 5.28 -1.86 -14.62
N LEU A 46 4.91 -1.59 -13.36
CA LEU A 46 5.20 -2.49 -12.25
C LEU A 46 4.47 -3.83 -12.40
N GLU A 47 3.19 -3.80 -12.78
CA GLU A 47 2.40 -5.00 -13.08
C GLU A 47 3.08 -5.85 -14.16
N GLU A 48 3.52 -5.25 -15.27
CA GLU A 48 4.24 -6.00 -16.30
C GLU A 48 5.47 -6.75 -15.76
N HIS A 49 6.21 -6.14 -14.83
CA HIS A 49 7.39 -6.77 -14.22
C HIS A 49 7.01 -7.88 -13.24
N LEU A 50 5.98 -7.67 -12.42
CA LEU A 50 5.48 -8.65 -11.45
C LEU A 50 4.95 -9.91 -12.15
N VAL A 51 4.15 -9.73 -13.20
CA VAL A 51 3.63 -10.84 -14.00
C VAL A 51 4.77 -11.62 -14.68
N LYS A 52 5.79 -10.92 -15.20
CA LYS A 52 6.97 -11.57 -15.83
C LYS A 52 7.76 -12.45 -14.86
N ILE A 53 7.79 -12.11 -13.57
CA ILE A 53 8.45 -12.93 -12.54
C ILE A 53 7.51 -13.97 -11.90
N GLY A 54 6.28 -14.10 -12.42
CA GLY A 54 5.33 -15.12 -12.00
C GLY A 54 4.49 -14.77 -10.77
N ALA A 55 4.38 -13.49 -10.40
CA ALA A 55 3.46 -13.05 -9.36
C ALA A 55 2.04 -12.85 -9.94
N GLY A 56 1.01 -13.14 -9.14
CA GLY A 56 -0.35 -12.65 -9.36
C GLY A 56 -0.45 -11.17 -8.99
N VAL A 57 -1.31 -10.41 -9.67
CA VAL A 57 -1.48 -8.97 -9.40
C VAL A 57 -2.96 -8.64 -9.25
N GLU A 58 -3.29 -7.91 -8.18
CA GLU A 58 -4.61 -7.32 -7.96
C GLU A 58 -4.51 -5.80 -7.86
N ARG A 59 -5.49 -5.08 -8.44
CA ARG A 59 -5.49 -3.62 -8.52
C ARG A 59 -6.47 -3.01 -7.54
N TYR A 60 -6.00 -2.04 -6.79
CA TYR A 60 -6.77 -1.28 -5.82
C TYR A 60 -6.58 0.21 -6.06
N ALA A 61 -7.61 1.00 -5.73
CA ALA A 61 -7.52 2.45 -5.80
C ALA A 61 -8.13 3.08 -4.55
N LYS A 62 -7.43 4.04 -3.97
CA LYS A 62 -8.04 4.93 -2.98
C LYS A 62 -9.14 5.77 -3.66
N PRO A 63 -10.13 6.25 -2.91
CA PRO A 63 -11.08 7.24 -3.42
C PRO A 63 -10.43 8.63 -3.57
N THR A 64 -9.40 8.92 -2.77
CA THR A 64 -8.66 10.19 -2.77
C THR A 64 -7.27 9.98 -2.17
N PHE A 65 -6.30 10.77 -2.63
CA PHE A 65 -4.95 10.83 -2.06
C PHE A 65 -4.89 11.55 -0.71
N ALA A 66 -5.93 12.31 -0.34
CA ALA A 66 -5.91 13.21 0.81
C ALA A 66 -6.24 12.53 2.16
N LYS A 67 -6.54 11.23 2.16
CA LYS A 67 -6.92 10.47 3.36
C LYS A 67 -6.30 9.07 3.35
N PRO A 68 -6.09 8.43 4.51
CA PRO A 68 -5.71 7.03 4.58
C PRO A 68 -6.69 6.13 3.80
N ALA A 69 -6.21 4.97 3.34
CA ALA A 69 -7.08 3.98 2.69
C ALA A 69 -8.27 3.62 3.61
N PRO A 70 -9.51 3.55 3.07
CA PRO A 70 -10.67 3.08 3.83
C PRO A 70 -10.40 1.76 4.55
N VAL A 71 -11.02 1.55 5.72
CA VAL A 71 -10.86 0.31 6.50
C VAL A 71 -11.19 -0.91 5.66
N ASP A 72 -12.31 -0.86 4.93
CA ASP A 72 -12.77 -1.97 4.09
C ASP A 72 -11.74 -2.31 3.00
N LEU A 73 -11.17 -1.29 2.34
CA LEU A 73 -10.11 -1.47 1.34
C LEU A 73 -8.86 -2.11 1.94
N ARG A 74 -8.45 -1.70 3.15
CA ARG A 74 -7.31 -2.31 3.84
C ARG A 74 -7.61 -3.76 4.24
N HIS A 75 -8.83 -4.05 4.64
CA HIS A 75 -9.25 -5.39 5.01
C HIS A 75 -9.25 -6.31 3.79
N GLU A 76 -9.82 -5.86 2.67
CA GLU A 76 -9.80 -6.57 1.40
C GLU A 76 -8.37 -6.93 1.01
N ILE A 77 -7.47 -5.94 0.88
CA ILE A 77 -6.05 -6.15 0.54
C ILE A 77 -5.39 -7.15 1.49
N ALA A 78 -5.62 -7.04 2.80
CA ALA A 78 -5.03 -7.94 3.79
C ALA A 78 -5.56 -9.39 3.72
N THR A 79 -6.73 -9.60 3.12
CA THR A 79 -7.34 -10.93 2.97
C THR A 79 -7.04 -11.60 1.63
N THR A 80 -6.73 -10.82 0.60
CA THR A 80 -6.55 -11.32 -0.77
C THR A 80 -5.11 -11.33 -1.24
N CYS A 81 -4.24 -10.52 -0.63
CA CYS A 81 -2.84 -10.34 -1.07
C CYS A 81 -1.83 -10.84 -0.04
N ASP A 82 -0.73 -11.41 -0.52
CA ASP A 82 0.43 -11.77 0.30
C ASP A 82 1.34 -10.56 0.57
N ALA A 83 1.35 -9.60 -0.36
CA ALA A 83 2.09 -8.35 -0.24
C ALA A 83 1.35 -7.21 -0.95
N VAL A 84 1.63 -5.96 -0.56
CA VAL A 84 1.07 -4.76 -1.20
C VAL A 84 2.17 -3.77 -1.56
N ILE A 85 2.09 -3.16 -2.74
CA ILE A 85 2.90 -2.03 -3.17
C ILE A 85 1.99 -0.82 -3.33
N GLU A 86 2.20 0.20 -2.51
CA GLU A 86 1.51 1.47 -2.61
C GLU A 86 2.25 2.41 -3.56
N ALA A 87 1.51 3.03 -4.49
CA ALA A 87 2.06 4.07 -5.35
C ALA A 87 2.54 5.27 -4.51
N LEU A 88 3.73 5.78 -4.82
CA LEU A 88 4.33 6.89 -4.08
C LEU A 88 3.66 8.23 -4.41
N ALA A 89 3.55 9.06 -3.38
CA ALA A 89 3.28 10.48 -3.47
C ALA A 89 4.59 11.26 -3.34
N ASP A 90 4.84 12.20 -4.25
CA ASP A 90 5.79 13.31 -4.04
C ASP A 90 5.29 14.34 -3.01
#